data_AF-C8W1W8-F1
#
_entry.id   AF-C8W1W8-F1
#
_cell.length_a   1.000
_cell.length_b   1.000
_cell.length_c   1.000
_cell.angle_alpha   90.00
_cell.angle_beta   90.00
_cell.angle_gamma   90.00
#
_symmetry.space_group_name_H-M   'P 1'
#
loop_
_entity.id
_entity.type
_entity.pdbx_description
1 polymer ?
#
loop_
_entity_poly.entity_id
_entity_poly.type
_entity_poly.pdbx_seq_one_letter_code
_entity_poly.pdbx_strand_id
1 'polypeptide(L)'
;MENKLAEMITNEHKGMLEFSCTEAAVLDEAVKEAPVFYKLLGEARFRLVRNNKFELVFVHLTEDWMRHAKINLKEINFTDGIDIKVSWNEAENFLSVKGKHDAEYTTVKAVQMDN
;
A
#
# COMPACT_ATOMS: atom_id res chain seq x y z
N MET A 1 -1.03 0.47 15.19
CA MET A 1 -0.57 -0.69 14.40
C MET A 1 0.50 -0.25 13.39
N GLU A 2 0.33 0.92 12.78
CA GLU A 2 1.21 1.55 11.79
C GLU A 2 2.72 1.43 12.07
N ASN A 3 3.19 1.75 13.29
CA ASN A 3 4.62 1.73 13.60
C ASN A 3 5.29 0.35 13.42
N LYS A 4 4.57 -0.77 13.59
CA LYS A 4 5.19 -2.09 13.43
C LYS A 4 5.41 -2.47 11.97
N LEU A 5 4.51 -2.06 11.08
CA LEU A 5 4.61 -2.34 9.65
C LEU A 5 5.74 -1.53 9.01
N ALA A 6 5.83 -0.24 9.37
CA ALA A 6 6.88 0.64 8.86
C ALA A 6 8.29 0.16 9.23
N GLU A 7 8.48 -0.42 10.42
CA GLU A 7 9.77 -0.96 10.87
C GLU A 7 10.22 -2.21 10.11
N MET A 8 9.31 -2.92 9.42
CA MET A 8 9.68 -4.06 8.57
C MET A 8 10.31 -3.63 7.23
N ILE A 9 10.23 -2.35 6.88
CA ILE A 9 10.87 -1.78 5.68
C ILE A 9 12.30 -1.37 6.06
N THR A 10 13.25 -2.27 5.80
CA THR A 10 14.67 -2.09 6.16
C THR A 10 15.60 -1.89 4.96
N ASN A 11 15.08 -2.00 3.73
CA ASN A 11 15.84 -1.86 2.51
C ASN A 11 15.01 -1.11 1.46
N GLU A 12 15.54 -0.02 0.91
CA GLU A 12 14.84 0.81 -0.07
C GLU A 12 14.85 0.21 -1.49
N HIS A 13 15.88 -0.57 -1.84
CA HIS A 13 16.07 -1.10 -3.20
C HIS A 13 15.30 -2.38 -3.46
N LYS A 14 14.97 -3.16 -2.42
CA LYS A 14 14.20 -4.40 -2.57
C LYS A 14 13.54 -4.84 -1.26
N GLY A 15 12.26 -5.18 -1.35
CA GLY A 15 11.55 -5.77 -0.23
C GLY A 15 10.10 -6.11 -0.54
N MET A 16 9.43 -6.64 0.49
CA MET A 16 8.04 -7.03 0.46
C MET A 16 7.46 -6.92 1.86
N LEU A 17 6.22 -6.46 1.96
CA LEU A 17 5.43 -6.46 3.18
C LEU A 17 4.06 -7.08 2.87
N GLU A 18 3.64 -8.04 3.69
CA GLU A 18 2.34 -8.71 3.59
C GLU A 18 1.68 -8.74 4.96
N PHE A 19 0.43 -8.29 5.04
CA PHE A 19 -0.31 -8.18 6.30
C PHE A 19 -1.83 -8.11 6.05
N SER A 20 -2.60 -8.49 7.06
CA SER A 20 -4.05 -8.30 7.06
C SER A 20 -4.42 -6.97 7.73
N CYS A 21 -5.37 -6.25 7.15
CA CYS A 21 -5.94 -5.02 7.68
C CYS A 21 -7.41 -5.19 8.00
N THR A 22 -7.75 -4.99 9.27
CA THR A 22 -9.14 -4.95 9.78
C THR A 22 -9.44 -3.60 10.42
N GLU A 23 -8.62 -2.57 10.17
CA GLU A 23 -8.81 -1.26 10.79
C GLU A 23 -10.02 -0.55 10.18
N ALA A 24 -11.01 -0.23 11.02
CA ALA A 24 -12.26 0.39 10.59
C ALA A 24 -12.03 1.69 9.82
N ALA A 25 -11.07 2.53 10.22
CA ALA A 25 -10.77 3.78 9.53
C ALA A 25 -10.33 3.56 8.06
N VAL A 26 -9.64 2.46 7.77
CA VAL A 26 -9.20 2.11 6.42
C VAL A 26 -10.39 1.64 5.59
N LEU A 27 -11.28 0.85 6.19
CA LEU A 27 -12.40 0.17 5.52
C LEU A 27 -13.73 0.96 5.52
N ASP A 28 -13.79 2.08 6.24
CA ASP A 28 -14.95 2.96 6.29
C ASP A 28 -14.90 4.01 5.17
N GLU A 29 -15.82 3.91 4.21
CA GLU A 29 -15.98 4.85 3.09
C GLU A 29 -16.26 6.29 3.53
N ALA A 30 -16.83 6.51 4.73
CA ALA A 30 -17.12 7.84 5.24
C ALA A 30 -15.88 8.59 5.72
N VAL A 31 -14.80 7.87 6.06
CA VAL A 31 -13.54 8.47 6.50
C VAL A 31 -12.83 9.05 5.27
N LYS A 32 -12.46 10.33 5.29
CA LYS A 32 -11.84 10.99 4.12
C LYS A 32 -10.47 10.44 3.74
N GLU A 33 -9.64 10.10 4.71
CA GLU A 33 -8.32 9.52 4.46
C GLU A 33 -7.91 8.72 5.69
N ALA A 34 -7.28 7.56 5.47
CA ALA A 34 -6.74 6.72 6.53
C ALA A 34 -5.30 6.30 6.18
N PRO A 35 -4.28 6.78 6.92
CA PRO A 35 -2.94 6.25 6.78
C PRO A 35 -2.89 4.78 7.24
N VAL A 36 -2.05 3.98 6.59
CA VAL A 36 -1.80 2.57 6.96
C VAL A 36 -0.37 2.41 7.46
N PHE A 37 0.59 2.99 6.72
CA PHE A 37 1.93 3.20 7.23
C PHE A 37 2.64 4.34 6.49
N TYR A 38 3.66 4.87 7.14
CA TYR A 38 4.65 5.75 6.56
C TYR A 38 6.04 5.36 7.07
N LYS A 39 7.02 5.27 6.16
CA LYS A 39 8.43 5.03 6.51
C LYS A 39 9.32 5.95 5.70
N LEU A 40 10.24 6.60 6.40
CA LEU A 40 11.43 7.21 5.83
C LEU A 40 12.59 6.25 6.05
N LEU A 41 13.32 5.91 4.98
CA LEU A 41 14.51 5.08 5.01
C LEU A 41 15.56 5.74 4.11
N GLY A 42 16.62 6.29 4.71
CA GLY A 42 17.51 7.19 3.96
C GLY A 42 16.73 8.39 3.41
N GLU A 43 16.82 8.61 2.12
CA GLU A 43 16.07 9.63 1.37
C GLU A 43 14.76 9.08 0.78
N ALA A 44 14.60 7.76 0.73
CA ALA A 44 13.40 7.11 0.23
C ALA A 44 12.23 7.21 1.21
N ARG A 45 11.03 7.45 0.67
CA ARG A 45 9.77 7.54 1.41
C ARG A 45 8.80 6.48 0.91
N PHE A 46 8.33 5.65 1.82
CA PHE A 46 7.29 4.65 1.59
C PHE A 46 6.02 5.09 2.29
N ARG A 47 4.90 5.09 1.58
CA ARG A 47 3.59 5.41 2.15
C ARG A 47 2.53 4.47 1.61
N LEU A 48 1.70 3.95 2.49
CA LEU A 48 0.44 3.31 2.14
C LEU A 48 -0.70 4.04 2.82
N VAL A 49 -1.69 4.46 2.04
CA VAL A 49 -2.82 5.26 2.51
C VAL A 49 -4.08 4.86 1.76
N ARG A 50 -5.22 4.85 2.46
CA ARG A 50 -6.53 4.78 1.84
C ARG A 50 -7.07 6.20 1.68
N ASN A 51 -7.26 6.65 0.44
CA ASN A 51 -7.58 8.03 0.11
C ASN A 51 -9.10 8.32 0.10
N ASN A 52 -9.48 9.55 -0.23
CA ASN A 52 -10.88 10.00 -0.27
C ASN A 52 -11.72 9.44 -1.42
N LYS A 53 -11.09 8.77 -2.39
CA LYS A 53 -11.76 8.03 -3.46
C LYS A 53 -12.01 6.57 -3.09
N PHE A 54 -11.70 6.19 -1.84
CA PHE A 54 -11.72 4.81 -1.36
C PHE A 54 -10.77 3.90 -2.14
N GLU A 55 -9.64 4.46 -2.57
CA GLU A 55 -8.54 3.73 -3.20
C GLU A 55 -7.45 3.50 -2.16
N LEU A 56 -6.88 2.29 -2.12
CA LEU A 56 -5.62 2.03 -1.43
C LEU A 56 -4.48 2.43 -2.36
N VAL A 57 -3.61 3.32 -1.87
CA VAL A 57 -2.54 3.95 -2.64
C VAL A 57 -1.20 3.66 -1.99
N PHE A 58 -0.34 2.93 -2.70
CA PHE A 58 1.05 2.73 -2.32
C PHE A 58 1.94 3.70 -3.08
N VAL A 59 2.84 4.40 -2.37
CA VAL A 59 3.82 5.33 -2.92
C VAL A 59 5.21 4.96 -2.42
N HIS A 60 6.16 4.90 -3.34
CA HIS A 60 7.59 4.86 -3.09
C HIS A 60 8.22 6.04 -3.82
N LEU A 61 8.78 6.98 -3.07
CA LEU A 61 9.39 8.19 -3.58
C LEU A 61 10.88 8.19 -3.23
N THR A 62 11.72 8.45 -4.22
CA THR A 62 13.16 8.70 -4.07
C THR A 62 13.46 10.15 -4.50
N GLU A 63 14.73 10.55 -4.52
CA GLU A 63 15.14 11.85 -5.05
C GLU A 63 14.89 11.99 -6.55
N ASP A 64 15.05 10.89 -7.30
CA ASP A 64 15.01 10.90 -8.77
C ASP A 64 13.61 10.64 -9.33
N TRP A 65 12.80 9.84 -8.64
CA TRP A 65 11.55 9.34 -9.17
C TRP A 65 10.52 9.03 -8.10
N MET A 66 9.27 8.90 -8.54
CA MET A 66 8.15 8.42 -7.74
C MET A 66 7.46 7.26 -8.43
N ARG A 67 7.19 6.19 -7.69
CA ARG A 67 6.31 5.10 -8.12
C ARG A 67 5.05 5.08 -7.27
N HIS A 68 3.90 4.97 -7.93
CA HIS A 68 2.63 4.82 -7.23
C HIS A 68 1.72 3.74 -7.84
N ALA A 69 1.06 2.97 -6.99
CA ALA A 69 0.04 2.00 -7.37
C ALA A 69 -1.27 2.32 -6.63
N LYS A 70 -2.40 2.08 -7.29
CA LYS A 70 -3.73 2.36 -6.74
C LYS A 70 -4.65 1.18 -7.01
N ILE A 71 -5.41 0.78 -5.99
CA ILE A 71 -6.49 -0.21 -6.12
C ILE A 71 -7.76 0.38 -5.52
N ASN A 72 -8.86 0.32 -6.27
CA ASN A 72 -10.17 0.72 -5.80
C ASN A 72 -10.72 -0.33 -4.83
N LEU A 73 -10.91 0.01 -3.56
CA LEU A 73 -11.38 -0.96 -2.55
C LEU A 73 -12.86 -1.32 -2.74
N LYS A 74 -13.62 -0.56 -3.54
CA LYS A 74 -15.01 -0.92 -3.89
C LYS A 74 -15.11 -2.19 -4.74
N GLU A 75 -14.00 -2.61 -5.35
CA GLU A 75 -13.90 -3.82 -6.17
C GLU A 75 -13.39 -5.02 -5.37
N ILE A 76 -13.15 -4.85 -4.06
CA ILE A 76 -12.64 -5.88 -3.15
C ILE A 76 -13.73 -6.24 -2.13
N ASN A 77 -13.88 -7.52 -1.79
CA ASN A 77 -14.75 -7.92 -0.68
C ASN A 77 -14.06 -7.67 0.67
N PHE A 78 -14.27 -6.48 1.24
CA PHE A 78 -13.59 -6.06 2.47
C PHE A 78 -14.38 -6.30 3.77
N THR A 79 -15.51 -7.02 3.70
CA THR A 79 -16.46 -7.21 4.83
C THR A 79 -15.77 -7.68 6.12
N ASP A 80 -14.85 -8.64 6.01
CA ASP A 80 -14.12 -9.23 7.14
C ASP A 80 -12.66 -8.73 7.26
N GLY A 81 -12.34 -7.66 6.52
CA GLY A 81 -10.98 -7.16 6.31
C GLY A 81 -10.38 -7.55 4.97
N ILE A 82 -9.18 -7.03 4.73
CA ILE A 82 -8.42 -7.25 3.49
C ILE A 82 -7.01 -7.75 3.80
N ASP A 83 -6.46 -8.55 2.91
CA ASP A 83 -5.03 -8.87 2.91
C ASP A 83 -4.34 -7.96 1.89
N ILE A 84 -3.25 -7.34 2.33
CA ILE A 84 -2.48 -6.38 1.55
C ILE A 84 -1.06 -6.89 1.40
N LYS A 85 -0.56 -6.84 0.18
CA LYS A 85 0.84 -7.09 -0.14
C LYS A 85 1.40 -5.94 -0.96
N VAL A 86 2.51 -5.39 -0.51
CA VAL A 86 3.32 -4.45 -1.29
C VAL A 86 4.69 -5.06 -1.54
N SER A 87 5.20 -4.91 -2.75
CA SER A 87 6.57 -5.29 -3.07
C SER A 87 7.25 -4.17 -3.87
N TRP A 88 8.55 -4.08 -3.71
CA TRP A 88 9.36 -3.11 -4.43
C TRP A 88 10.70 -3.75 -4.78
N ASN A 89 11.22 -3.36 -5.94
CA ASN A 89 12.58 -3.57 -6.34
C ASN A 89 13.06 -2.37 -7.19
N GLU A 90 14.29 -2.41 -7.68
CA GLU A 90 14.86 -1.35 -8.51
C GLU A 90 14.07 -1.08 -9.80
N ALA A 91 13.41 -2.10 -10.38
CA ALA A 91 12.71 -1.99 -11.65
C ALA A 91 11.20 -1.72 -11.52
N GLU A 92 10.56 -2.21 -10.46
CA GLU A 92 9.11 -2.17 -10.32
C GLU A 92 8.62 -2.30 -8.88
N ASN A 93 7.44 -1.74 -8.65
CA ASN A 93 6.71 -1.93 -7.42
C ASN A 93 5.32 -2.49 -7.72
N PHE A 94 4.76 -3.25 -6.79
CA PHE A 94 3.40 -3.78 -6.90
C PHE A 94 2.62 -3.51 -5.62
N LEU A 95 1.31 -3.34 -5.82
CA LEU A 95 0.31 -3.40 -4.77
C LEU A 95 -0.67 -4.52 -5.12
N SER A 96 -0.88 -5.44 -4.18
CA SER A 96 -1.79 -6.57 -4.28
C SER A 96 -2.77 -6.52 -3.11
N VAL A 97 -4.07 -6.63 -3.38
CA VAL A 97 -5.12 -6.63 -2.36
C VAL A 97 -6.15 -7.71 -2.66
N LYS A 98 -6.63 -8.41 -1.62
CA LYS A 98 -7.77 -9.31 -1.69
C LYS A 98 -8.64 -9.21 -0.45
N GLY A 99 -9.89 -9.63 -0.53
CA GLY A 99 -10.70 -9.88 0.66
C GLY A 99 -10.08 -11.01 1.49
N LYS A 100 -10.29 -10.97 2.81
CA LYS A 100 -9.73 -11.97 3.74
C LYS A 100 -10.05 -13.42 3.37
N HIS A 101 -11.21 -13.64 2.75
CA HIS A 101 -11.70 -14.95 2.33
C HIS A 101 -11.58 -15.19 0.82
N ASP A 102 -11.11 -14.21 0.06
CA ASP A 102 -10.94 -14.33 -1.38
C ASP A 102 -9.66 -15.12 -1.68
N ALA A 103 -9.71 -15.91 -2.76
CA ALA A 103 -8.59 -16.75 -3.20
C ALA A 103 -7.52 -15.95 -3.95
N GLU A 104 -7.92 -14.94 -4.72
CA GLU A 104 -7.04 -14.24 -5.65
C GLU A 104 -6.80 -12.79 -5.24
N TYR A 105 -5.57 -12.32 -5.49
CA TYR A 105 -5.18 -10.92 -5.32
C TYR A 105 -5.43 -10.12 -6.59
N THR A 106 -6.18 -9.03 -6.45
CA THR A 106 -6.12 -7.93 -7.42
C THR A 106 -4.75 -7.27 -7.30
N THR A 107 -3.97 -7.28 -8.37
CA THR A 107 -2.58 -6.80 -8.37
C THR A 107 -2.39 -5.70 -9.41
N VAL A 108 -1.75 -4.60 -9.00
CA VAL A 108 -1.43 -3.46 -9.85
C VAL A 108 0.06 -3.17 -9.76
N LYS A 109 0.70 -3.03 -10.94
CA LYS A 109 2.06 -2.49 -11.06
C LYS A 109 2.03 -0.98 -10.88
N ALA A 110 2.95 -0.45 -10.09
CA ALA A 110 3.09 0.98 -9.91
C ALA A 110 3.54 1.67 -11.19
N VAL A 111 2.98 2.85 -11.46
CA VAL A 111 3.44 3.74 -12.52
C VAL A 111 4.60 4.57 -11.98
N GLN A 112 5.69 4.66 -12.74
CA GLN A 112 6.82 5.53 -12.44
C GLN A 112 6.62 6.91 -13.09
N MET A 113 6.98 7.94 -12.34
CA MET A 113 7.07 9.33 -12.77
C MET A 113 8.45 9.83 -12.36
N ASP A 114 9.22 10.34 -13.31
CA ASP A 114 10.52 10.95 -13.03
C ASP A 114 10.31 12.41 -12.61
N ASN A 115 11.16 12.91 -11.70
CA ASN A 115 11.06 14.29 -11.19
C ASN A 115 11.53 15.35 -12.19
#